data_AF-A0A2V8FQP9-F1
#
_entry.id   AF-A0A2V8FQP9-F1
#
_cell.length_a   1.000
_cell.length_b   1.000
_cell.length_c   1.000
_cell.angle_alpha   90.00
_cell.angle_beta   90.00
_cell.angle_gamma   90.00
#
_symmetry.space_group_name_H-M   'P 1'
#
loop_
_entity.id
_entity.type
_entity.pdbx_description
1 polymer ?
#
loop_
_entity_poly.entity_id
_entity_poly.type
_entity_poly.pdbx_seq_one_letter_code
_entity_poly.pdbx_strand_id
1 'polypeptide(L)'
;MRAPWLWTNTSVVLLGLWLVSSPWTFGYRSTAMTWSDVASGVFLVVLAAAAFVPRYDFYGRWGVALVGTWLQFAPLVFWAPTPGAYITDTLVGALAITLSILVPMMPGMAHHMAMMQPGPEIPPGWTYNPSTWHQRAPMIVLAFVGWLLSRYLAAYQLGYTERVWEPFFGEGTVRVLTSDVSKMWPISDAGLGATAYTFEMLMAWMGGQTRWRTMPWMVTFFFILVVPLGITSIVLVILQPLVVGHWCSICLGTAVVMLVMIPFTVDEVVAMGQF
;
A
#
# COMPACT_ATOMS: atom_id res chain seq x y z
N MET A 1 5.30 4.11 -29.43
CA MET A 1 4.62 3.56 -28.24
C MET A 1 4.85 4.36 -26.93
N ARG A 2 5.64 5.45 -26.89
CA ARG A 2 6.00 6.17 -25.64
C ARG A 2 5.26 7.49 -25.38
N ALA A 3 4.80 8.16 -26.43
CA ALA A 3 4.12 9.45 -26.35
C ALA A 3 2.93 9.50 -25.36
N PRO A 4 2.05 8.47 -25.24
CA PRO A 4 0.88 8.59 -24.38
C PRO A 4 1.20 8.56 -22.88
N TRP A 5 2.42 8.23 -22.47
CA TRP A 5 2.80 8.07 -21.06
C TRP A 5 3.82 9.11 -20.57
N LEU A 6 4.24 10.07 -21.42
CA LEU A 6 5.20 11.10 -21.01
C LEU A 6 4.64 12.04 -19.93
N TRP A 7 3.31 12.20 -19.90
CA TRP A 7 2.64 12.99 -18.88
C TRP A 7 2.79 12.38 -17.48
N THR A 8 2.92 11.05 -17.35
CA THR A 8 3.05 10.42 -16.02
C THR A 8 4.39 10.78 -15.39
N ASN A 9 5.49 10.71 -16.17
CA ASN A 9 6.81 11.16 -15.73
C ASN A 9 6.79 12.65 -15.36
N THR A 10 6.11 13.48 -16.15
CA THR A 10 5.97 14.92 -15.87
C THR A 10 5.22 15.15 -14.56
N SER A 11 4.11 14.43 -14.32
CA SER A 11 3.37 14.50 -13.06
C SER A 11 4.22 14.07 -11.86
N VAL A 12 5.07 13.04 -12.00
CA VAL A 12 5.98 12.63 -10.92
C VAL A 12 7.04 13.71 -10.64
N VAL A 13 7.55 14.40 -11.65
CA VAL A 13 8.45 15.55 -11.45
C VAL A 13 7.74 16.64 -10.63
N LEU A 14 6.49 16.96 -10.97
CA LEU A 14 5.71 17.95 -10.22
C LEU A 14 5.44 17.51 -8.78
N LEU A 15 5.16 16.23 -8.54
CA LEU A 15 5.02 15.66 -7.20
C LEU A 15 6.33 15.73 -6.40
N GLY A 16 7.48 15.52 -7.05
CA GLY A 16 8.78 15.67 -6.42
C GLY A 16 9.07 17.12 -6.01
N LEU A 17 8.73 18.09 -6.87
CA LEU A 17 8.85 19.52 -6.53
C LEU A 17 7.91 19.92 -5.39
N TRP A 18 6.67 19.41 -5.40
CA TRP A 18 5.74 19.57 -4.28
C TRP A 18 6.37 19.07 -2.98
N LEU A 19 6.87 17.82 -2.97
CA LEU A 19 7.48 17.19 -1.80
C LEU A 19 8.70 17.95 -1.28
N VAL A 20 9.55 18.48 -2.17
CA VAL A 20 10.66 19.35 -1.76
C VAL A 20 10.15 20.58 -1.02
N SER A 21 9.08 21.23 -1.51
CA SER A 21 8.55 22.44 -0.87
C SER A 21 7.74 22.18 0.41
N SER A 22 7.19 20.97 0.58
CA SER A 22 6.24 20.59 1.64
C SER A 22 6.69 20.92 3.08
N PRO A 23 7.96 20.70 3.48
CA PRO A 23 8.36 20.96 4.86
C PRO A 23 8.20 22.43 5.28
N TRP A 24 8.43 23.35 4.34
CA TRP A 24 8.31 24.80 4.58
C TRP A 24 6.88 25.30 4.46
N THR A 25 6.05 24.67 3.61
CA THR A 25 4.65 25.07 3.43
C THR A 25 3.73 24.52 4.53
N PHE A 26 4.00 23.32 5.04
CA PHE A 26 3.18 22.65 6.06
C PHE A 26 3.78 22.69 7.47
N GLY A 27 4.91 23.36 7.66
CA GLY A 27 5.51 23.59 8.97
C GLY A 27 5.96 22.30 9.67
N TYR A 28 6.80 21.51 8.99
CA TYR A 28 7.28 20.24 9.54
C TYR A 28 8.05 20.46 10.85
N ARG A 29 7.70 19.66 11.87
CA ARG A 29 8.33 19.76 13.21
C ARG A 29 9.57 18.87 13.37
N SER A 30 9.75 17.87 12.50
CA SER A 30 10.86 16.91 12.57
C SER A 30 11.90 17.18 11.49
N THR A 31 13.14 17.46 11.90
CA THR A 31 14.27 17.65 10.98
C THR A 31 14.56 16.41 10.14
N ALA A 32 14.39 15.21 10.71
CA ALA A 32 14.59 13.96 9.98
C ALA A 32 13.55 13.80 8.86
N MET A 33 12.29 14.16 9.14
CA MET A 33 11.22 14.14 8.16
C MET A 33 11.48 15.16 7.03
N THR A 34 11.90 16.37 7.37
CA THR A 34 12.27 17.41 6.38
C THR A 34 13.32 16.89 5.39
N TRP A 35 14.40 16.28 5.87
CA TRP A 35 15.44 15.75 4.99
C TRP A 35 14.97 14.54 4.18
N SER A 36 14.14 13.67 4.77
CA SER A 36 13.53 12.54 4.05
C SER A 36 12.71 13.02 2.86
N ASP A 37 11.83 13.99 3.06
CA ASP A 37 10.95 14.52 2.01
C ASP A 37 11.73 15.27 0.94
N VAL A 38 12.69 16.13 1.35
CA VAL A 38 13.52 16.88 0.39
C VAL A 38 14.35 15.92 -0.45
N ALA A 39 15.01 14.93 0.16
CA ALA A 39 15.80 13.94 -0.56
C ALA A 39 14.92 13.10 -1.50
N SER A 40 13.78 12.60 -0.99
CA SER A 40 12.82 11.82 -1.78
C SER A 40 12.27 12.64 -2.95
N GLY A 41 11.95 13.91 -2.75
CA GLY A 41 11.45 14.81 -3.79
C GLY A 41 12.48 15.06 -4.88
N VAL A 42 13.74 15.28 -4.51
CA VAL A 42 14.85 15.38 -5.47
C VAL A 42 15.04 14.07 -6.25
N PHE A 43 14.99 12.92 -5.57
CA PHE A 43 15.06 11.62 -6.24
C PHE A 43 13.90 11.40 -7.21
N LEU A 44 12.66 11.75 -6.84
CA LEU A 44 11.51 11.68 -7.73
C LEU A 44 11.72 12.52 -8.98
N VAL A 45 12.19 13.76 -8.84
CA VAL A 45 12.49 14.65 -9.98
C VAL A 45 13.55 14.05 -10.88
N VAL A 46 14.69 13.63 -10.33
CA VAL A 46 15.82 13.12 -11.12
C VAL A 46 15.48 11.80 -11.82
N LEU A 47 14.84 10.86 -11.11
CA LEU A 47 14.50 9.55 -11.66
C LEU A 47 13.39 9.64 -12.71
N ALA A 48 12.37 10.46 -12.48
CA ALA A 48 11.32 10.69 -13.47
C ALA A 48 11.84 11.46 -14.69
N ALA A 49 12.77 12.41 -14.50
CA ALA A 49 13.44 13.09 -15.61
C ALA A 49 14.32 12.12 -16.43
N ALA A 50 15.07 11.24 -15.75
CA ALA A 50 15.86 10.21 -16.42
C ALA A 50 14.98 9.25 -17.25
N ALA A 51 13.75 8.97 -16.81
CA ALA A 51 12.82 8.11 -17.53
C ALA A 51 12.32 8.68 -18.87
N PHE A 52 12.54 9.98 -19.17
CA PHE A 52 12.34 10.50 -20.53
C PHE A 52 13.32 9.88 -21.54
N VAL A 53 14.50 9.45 -21.08
CA VAL A 53 15.52 8.84 -21.92
C VAL A 53 15.31 7.32 -22.01
N PRO A 54 15.20 6.73 -23.21
CA PRO A 54 14.93 5.31 -23.41
C PRO A 54 15.81 4.33 -22.66
N ARG A 55 17.08 4.66 -22.51
CA ARG A 55 18.06 3.83 -21.83
C ARG A 55 17.81 3.70 -20.32
N TYR A 56 17.21 4.73 -19.71
CA TYR A 56 17.03 4.81 -18.26
C TYR A 56 15.57 4.61 -17.82
N ASP A 57 14.62 4.43 -18.74
CA ASP A 57 13.19 4.27 -18.43
C ASP A 57 12.90 3.16 -17.41
N PHE A 58 13.54 2.00 -17.57
CA PHE A 58 13.42 0.88 -16.63
C PHE A 58 13.85 1.28 -15.21
N TYR A 59 15.07 1.82 -15.08
CA TYR A 59 15.63 2.20 -13.79
C TYR A 59 14.90 3.40 -13.17
N GLY A 60 14.50 4.37 -13.99
CA GLY A 60 13.80 5.57 -13.54
C GLY A 60 12.44 5.25 -12.94
N ARG A 61 11.61 4.45 -13.62
CA ARG A 61 10.27 4.09 -13.13
C ARG A 61 10.31 3.19 -11.90
N TRP A 62 11.18 2.17 -11.87
CA TRP A 62 11.36 1.35 -10.68
C TRP A 62 11.94 2.15 -9.52
N GLY A 63 12.88 3.06 -9.79
CA GLY A 63 13.41 3.98 -8.79
C GLY A 63 12.33 4.87 -8.20
N VAL A 64 11.44 5.45 -9.02
CA VAL A 64 10.29 6.24 -8.55
C VAL A 64 9.38 5.39 -7.67
N ALA A 65 9.09 4.15 -8.04
CA ALA A 65 8.26 3.26 -7.23
C ALA A 65 8.93 2.90 -5.89
N LEU A 66 10.25 2.69 -5.86
CA LEU A 66 11.00 2.48 -4.62
C LEU A 66 10.95 3.70 -3.69
N VAL A 67 11.08 4.91 -4.24
CA VAL A 67 10.90 6.15 -3.47
C VAL A 67 9.45 6.26 -2.99
N GLY A 68 8.47 5.94 -3.83
CA GLY A 68 7.06 5.94 -3.43
C GLY A 68 6.75 4.95 -2.31
N THR A 69 7.39 3.77 -2.34
CA THR A 69 7.33 2.77 -1.26
C THR A 69 7.97 3.33 0.01
N TRP A 70 9.15 3.97 -0.08
CA TRP A 70 9.79 4.63 1.06
C TRP A 70 8.88 5.67 1.71
N LEU A 71 8.19 6.49 0.92
CA LEU A 71 7.24 7.49 1.42
C LEU A 71 6.04 6.86 2.18
N GLN A 72 5.64 5.62 1.90
CA GLN A 72 4.64 4.95 2.75
C GLN A 72 5.17 4.60 4.15
N PHE A 73 6.49 4.42 4.29
CA PHE A 73 7.13 4.01 5.54
C PHE A 73 7.77 5.17 6.30
N ALA A 74 8.26 6.21 5.61
CA ALA A 74 9.00 7.31 6.21
C ALA A 74 8.25 7.99 7.38
N PRO A 75 6.95 8.31 7.27
CA PRO A 75 6.20 8.89 8.38
C PRO A 75 6.08 7.96 9.59
N LEU A 76 6.10 6.65 9.37
CA LEU A 76 6.02 5.64 10.43
C LEU A 76 7.39 5.46 11.12
N VAL A 77 8.46 5.34 10.33
CA VAL A 77 9.84 5.18 10.82
C VAL A 77 10.27 6.39 11.64
N PHE A 78 9.93 7.60 11.19
CA PHE A 78 10.29 8.83 11.89
C PHE A 78 9.26 9.28 12.92
N TRP A 79 8.20 8.50 13.17
CA TRP A 79 7.09 8.88 14.05
C TRP A 79 6.65 10.33 13.79
N ALA A 80 6.23 10.59 12.55
CA ALA A 80 6.02 11.93 12.05
C ALA A 80 5.11 12.73 13.00
N PRO A 81 5.58 13.85 13.59
CA PRO A 81 4.77 14.61 14.54
C PRO A 81 3.73 15.50 13.83
N THR A 82 3.82 15.65 12.51
CA THR A 82 2.97 16.56 11.74
C THR A 82 2.02 15.79 10.83
N PRO A 83 0.69 15.97 10.96
CA PRO A 83 -0.29 15.30 10.11
C PRO A 83 -0.09 15.60 8.61
N GLY A 84 0.36 16.83 8.31
CA GLY A 84 0.68 17.27 6.96
C GLY A 84 1.79 16.44 6.30
N ALA A 85 2.79 16.01 7.09
CA ALA A 85 3.86 15.14 6.59
C ALA A 85 3.32 13.75 6.26
N TYR A 86 2.56 13.16 7.19
CA TYR A 86 1.97 11.83 7.01
C TYR A 86 1.07 11.73 5.78
N ILE A 87 0.15 12.70 5.60
CA ILE A 87 -0.76 12.67 4.44
C ILE A 87 -0.02 12.96 3.13
N THR A 88 0.95 13.89 3.14
CA THR A 88 1.71 14.22 1.94
C THR A 88 2.51 13.02 1.46
N ASP A 89 3.24 12.39 2.35
CA ASP A 89 4.08 11.23 2.02
C ASP A 89 3.26 10.03 1.55
N THR A 90 2.21 9.67 2.29
CA THR A 90 1.37 8.52 1.90
C THR A 90 0.63 8.77 0.59
N LEU A 91 0.17 10.00 0.33
CA LEU A 91 -0.50 10.33 -0.94
C LEU A 91 0.49 10.41 -2.10
N VAL A 92 1.58 11.16 -1.95
CA VAL A 92 2.63 11.32 -2.97
C VAL A 92 3.25 9.96 -3.29
N GLY A 93 3.51 9.13 -2.29
CA GLY A 93 4.05 7.79 -2.48
C GLY A 93 3.10 6.88 -3.29
N ALA A 94 1.80 6.88 -2.96
CA ALA A 94 0.81 6.10 -3.69
C ALA A 94 0.66 6.59 -5.14
N LEU A 95 0.65 7.91 -5.35
CA LEU A 95 0.60 8.51 -6.69
C LEU A 95 1.88 8.23 -7.49
N ALA A 96 3.05 8.30 -6.86
CA ALA A 96 4.33 8.00 -7.50
C ALA A 96 4.38 6.55 -7.99
N ILE A 97 3.98 5.57 -7.16
CA ILE A 97 3.86 4.16 -7.57
C ILE A 97 2.84 4.00 -8.71
N THR A 98 1.69 4.67 -8.59
CA THR A 98 0.62 4.61 -9.59
C THR A 98 1.08 5.13 -10.95
N LEU A 99 1.70 6.31 -10.99
CA LEU A 99 2.11 6.98 -12.21
C LEU A 99 3.36 6.35 -12.85
N SER A 100 4.21 5.68 -12.06
CA SER A 100 5.43 5.05 -12.55
C SER A 100 5.24 3.61 -13.04
N ILE A 101 4.44 2.80 -12.34
CA ILE A 101 4.27 1.37 -12.64
C ILE A 101 2.84 1.05 -13.05
N LEU A 102 1.83 1.51 -12.31
CA LEU A 102 0.45 1.05 -12.49
C LEU A 102 -0.16 1.52 -13.82
N VAL A 103 -0.08 2.82 -14.10
CA VAL A 103 -0.68 3.48 -15.27
C VAL A 103 0.02 3.10 -16.57
N PRO A 104 1.33 3.30 -16.72
CA PRO A 104 1.99 2.98 -17.98
C PRO A 104 2.15 1.46 -18.19
N MET A 105 1.79 0.66 -17.18
CA MET A 105 2.08 -0.77 -17.04
C MET A 105 3.60 -1.04 -17.06
N MET A 106 4.02 -2.10 -16.38
CA MET A 106 5.42 -2.33 -16.00
C MET A 106 6.44 -2.05 -17.12
N PRO A 107 7.53 -1.33 -16.82
CA PRO A 107 8.62 -1.14 -17.78
C PRO A 107 9.37 -2.46 -17.99
N GLY A 108 9.44 -2.91 -19.25
CA GLY A 108 10.23 -4.07 -19.67
C GLY A 108 9.61 -4.84 -20.82
N MET A 109 10.37 -5.06 -21.89
CA MET A 109 9.90 -5.76 -23.09
C MET A 109 9.46 -7.20 -22.82
N ALA A 110 10.10 -7.90 -21.88
CA ALA A 110 9.77 -9.29 -21.53
C ALA A 110 8.37 -9.45 -20.93
N HIS A 111 7.93 -8.52 -20.08
CA HIS A 111 6.59 -8.57 -19.46
C HIS A 111 5.49 -8.25 -20.46
N HIS A 112 5.70 -7.30 -21.37
CA HIS A 112 4.73 -7.02 -22.44
C HIS A 112 4.56 -8.21 -23.37
N MET A 113 5.63 -8.93 -23.68
CA MET A 113 5.54 -10.16 -24.47
C MET A 113 4.80 -11.28 -23.72
N ALA A 114 5.01 -11.45 -22.41
CA ALA A 114 4.27 -12.43 -21.61
C ALA A 114 2.77 -12.11 -21.53
N MET A 115 2.41 -10.82 -21.45
CA MET A 115 1.02 -10.35 -21.43
C MET A 115 0.28 -10.54 -22.75
N MET A 116 1.01 -10.58 -23.87
CA MET A 116 0.45 -10.80 -25.21
C MET A 116 0.38 -12.28 -25.61
N GLN A 117 0.86 -13.20 -24.78
CA GLN A 117 0.77 -14.63 -25.08
C GLN A 117 -0.70 -15.07 -25.08
N PRO A 118 -1.24 -15.59 -26.21
CA PRO A 118 -2.58 -16.14 -26.25
C PRO A 118 -2.66 -17.35 -25.29
N GLY A 119 -3.74 -17.43 -24.52
CA GLY A 119 -3.95 -18.49 -23.53
C GLY A 119 -5.35 -18.43 -22.94
N PRO A 120 -5.75 -19.46 -22.19
CA PRO A 120 -7.08 -19.51 -21.58
C PRO A 120 -7.22 -18.40 -20.53
N GLU A 121 -8.39 -17.76 -20.50
CA GLU A 121 -8.72 -16.78 -19.46
C GLU A 121 -9.11 -17.46 -18.15
N ILE A 122 -9.74 -18.63 -18.23
CA ILE A 122 -10.15 -19.45 -17.08
C ILE A 122 -9.05 -20.49 -16.81
N PRO A 123 -8.54 -20.58 -15.56
CA PRO A 123 -7.56 -21.60 -15.21
C PRO A 123 -8.11 -23.03 -15.40
N PRO A 124 -7.28 -24.01 -15.80
CA PRO A 124 -7.74 -25.38 -15.99
C PRO A 124 -8.35 -25.97 -14.71
N GLY A 125 -9.57 -26.52 -14.81
CA GLY A 125 -10.28 -27.10 -13.67
C GLY A 125 -11.13 -26.12 -12.85
N TRP A 126 -11.17 -24.84 -13.23
CA TRP A 126 -12.00 -23.83 -12.58
C TRP A 126 -13.27 -23.55 -13.39
N THR A 127 -14.37 -23.25 -12.70
CA THR A 127 -15.64 -22.83 -13.32
C THR A 127 -15.72 -21.31 -13.52
N TYR A 128 -14.79 -20.56 -12.93
CA TYR A 128 -14.71 -19.10 -12.99
C TYR A 128 -13.25 -18.63 -13.02
N ASN A 129 -13.02 -17.37 -13.39
CA ASN A 129 -11.68 -16.77 -13.37
C ASN A 129 -11.49 -15.87 -12.11
N PRO A 130 -10.53 -16.19 -11.23
CA PRO A 130 -10.30 -15.43 -10.00
C PRO A 130 -9.77 -14.01 -10.23
N SER A 131 -9.09 -13.76 -11.35
CA SER A 131 -8.57 -12.42 -11.71
C SER A 131 -9.60 -11.51 -12.38
N THR A 132 -10.87 -11.92 -12.44
CA THR A 132 -11.95 -11.10 -13.03
C THR A 132 -12.22 -9.85 -12.21
N TRP A 133 -12.74 -8.82 -12.89
CA TRP A 133 -13.10 -7.56 -12.23
C TRP A 133 -14.16 -7.76 -11.12
N HIS A 134 -15.06 -8.73 -11.29
CA HIS A 134 -16.09 -9.05 -10.29
C HIS A 134 -15.52 -9.58 -8.97
N GLN A 135 -14.35 -10.22 -8.99
CA GLN A 135 -13.67 -10.66 -7.76
C GLN A 135 -12.71 -9.61 -7.23
N ARG A 136 -12.08 -8.84 -8.12
CA ARG A 136 -11.14 -7.79 -7.73
C ARG A 136 -11.80 -6.54 -7.16
N ALA A 137 -12.95 -6.13 -7.69
CA ALA A 137 -13.65 -4.94 -7.19
C ALA A 137 -14.03 -5.06 -5.71
N PRO A 138 -14.62 -6.17 -5.23
CA PRO A 138 -14.83 -6.40 -3.80
C PRO A 138 -13.54 -6.31 -2.98
N MET A 139 -12.44 -6.92 -3.43
CA MET A 139 -11.15 -6.82 -2.75
C MET A 139 -10.66 -5.38 -2.64
N ILE A 140 -10.75 -4.59 -3.72
CA ILE A 140 -10.34 -3.18 -3.74
C ILE A 140 -11.18 -2.36 -2.75
N VAL A 141 -12.51 -2.57 -2.74
CA VAL A 141 -13.41 -1.86 -1.82
C VAL A 141 -13.10 -2.23 -0.37
N LEU A 142 -12.88 -3.51 -0.07
CA LEU A 142 -12.50 -3.99 1.24
C LEU A 142 -11.14 -3.43 1.67
N ALA A 143 -10.13 -3.46 0.80
CA ALA A 143 -8.83 -2.86 1.06
C ALA A 143 -8.92 -1.36 1.36
N PHE A 144 -9.79 -0.64 0.63
CA PHE A 144 -10.02 0.78 0.88
C PHE A 144 -10.70 1.03 2.23
N VAL A 145 -11.68 0.20 2.62
CA VAL A 145 -12.28 0.27 3.96
C VAL A 145 -11.24 -0.03 5.04
N GLY A 146 -10.44 -1.08 4.86
CA GLY A 146 -9.33 -1.42 5.74
C GLY A 146 -8.35 -0.26 5.89
N TRP A 147 -7.96 0.36 4.77
CA TRP A 147 -7.10 1.55 4.74
C TRP A 147 -7.69 2.71 5.52
N LEU A 148 -8.98 3.02 5.38
CA LEU A 148 -9.65 4.10 6.11
C LEU A 148 -9.61 3.86 7.63
N LEU A 149 -9.94 2.64 8.06
CA LEU A 149 -9.95 2.27 9.48
C LEU A 149 -8.52 2.28 10.06
N SER A 150 -7.55 1.66 9.37
CA SER A 150 -6.16 1.63 9.81
C SER A 150 -5.52 3.01 9.83
N ARG A 151 -5.77 3.86 8.83
CA ARG A 151 -5.30 5.25 8.81
C ARG A 151 -5.86 6.05 9.98
N TYR A 152 -7.13 5.84 10.32
CA TYR A 152 -7.76 6.51 11.47
C TYR A 152 -7.11 6.09 12.80
N LEU A 153 -6.84 4.79 12.99
CA LEU A 153 -6.11 4.29 14.16
C LEU A 153 -4.66 4.78 14.19
N ALA A 154 -3.98 4.86 13.04
CA ALA A 154 -2.63 5.41 12.93
C ALA A 154 -2.57 6.89 13.33
N ALA A 155 -3.59 7.67 12.97
CA ALA A 155 -3.69 9.07 13.38
C ALA A 155 -3.74 9.24 14.91
N TYR A 156 -4.37 8.30 15.62
CA TYR A 156 -4.34 8.28 17.08
C TYR A 156 -2.95 7.91 17.63
N GLN A 157 -2.34 6.85 17.10
CA GLN A 157 -1.02 6.40 17.57
C GLN A 157 0.09 7.41 17.32
N LEU A 158 0.06 8.10 16.18
CA LEU A 158 0.98 9.19 15.86
C LEU A 158 0.66 10.50 16.61
N GLY A 159 -0.40 10.53 17.41
CA GLY A 159 -0.76 11.67 18.26
C GLY A 159 -1.40 12.84 17.51
N TYR A 160 -1.99 12.62 16.32
CA TYR A 160 -2.71 13.65 15.58
C TYR A 160 -4.10 13.92 16.13
N THR A 161 -4.69 12.92 16.77
CA THR A 161 -6.02 12.98 17.40
C THR A 161 -5.93 12.49 18.83
N GLU A 162 -6.54 13.22 19.77
CA GLU A 162 -6.52 12.87 21.21
C GLU A 162 -7.59 11.83 21.59
N ARG A 163 -8.56 11.59 20.71
CA ARG A 163 -9.72 10.71 20.98
C ARG A 163 -9.92 9.75 19.81
N VAL A 164 -10.30 8.51 20.14
CA VAL A 164 -10.71 7.50 19.17
C VAL A 164 -12.19 7.20 19.36
N TRP A 165 -12.90 7.08 18.25
CA TRP A 165 -14.28 6.63 18.25
C TRP A 165 -14.35 5.14 18.64
N GLU A 166 -15.09 4.83 19.70
CA GLU A 166 -15.26 3.47 20.19
C GLU A 166 -16.74 3.23 20.57
N PRO A 167 -17.50 2.49 19.75
CA PRO A 167 -18.95 2.35 19.92
C PRO A 167 -19.38 1.31 20.96
N PHE A 168 -18.60 0.25 21.21
CA PHE A 168 -19.06 -0.91 21.98
C PHE A 168 -18.30 -1.11 23.29
N PHE A 169 -17.01 -0.77 23.33
CA PHE A 169 -16.11 -1.17 24.43
C PHE A 169 -15.60 0.00 25.28
N GLY A 170 -16.28 1.15 25.26
CA GLY A 170 -15.90 2.32 26.08
C GLY A 170 -14.49 2.82 25.76
N GLU A 171 -13.56 2.73 26.71
CA GLU A 171 -12.15 3.09 26.49
C GLU A 171 -11.29 1.95 25.91
N GLY A 172 -11.91 0.82 25.53
CA GLY A 172 -11.21 -0.39 25.11
C GLY A 172 -10.21 -0.16 23.97
N THR A 173 -10.61 0.54 22.90
CA THR A 173 -9.72 0.85 21.77
C THR A 173 -8.51 1.67 22.18
N VAL A 174 -8.67 2.67 23.03
CA VAL A 174 -7.53 3.46 23.54
C VAL A 174 -6.56 2.57 24.29
N ARG A 175 -7.05 1.73 25.21
CA ARG A 175 -6.20 0.83 26.00
C ARG A 175 -5.47 -0.18 25.13
N VAL A 176 -6.11 -0.72 24.09
CA VAL A 176 -5.48 -1.62 23.11
C VAL A 176 -4.39 -0.91 22.32
N LEU A 177 -4.66 0.29 21.78
CA LEU A 177 -3.68 1.05 20.99
C LEU A 177 -2.48 1.54 21.81
N THR A 178 -2.65 1.73 23.12
CA THR A 178 -1.56 2.15 24.03
C THR A 178 -0.89 1.00 24.77
N SER A 179 -1.32 -0.23 24.52
CA SER A 179 -0.82 -1.44 25.20
C SER A 179 0.64 -1.73 24.86
N ASP A 180 1.31 -2.49 25.73
CA ASP A 180 2.69 -2.93 25.50
C ASP A 180 2.79 -3.78 24.22
N VAL A 181 1.77 -4.60 23.92
CA VAL A 181 1.68 -5.40 22.68
C VAL A 181 1.75 -4.51 21.44
N SER A 182 0.99 -3.40 21.42
CA SER A 182 1.00 -2.46 20.30
C SER A 182 2.33 -1.69 20.20
N LYS A 183 2.96 -1.41 21.34
CA LYS A 183 4.27 -0.73 21.43
C LYS A 183 5.48 -1.63 21.23
N MET A 184 5.30 -2.96 21.09
CA MET A 184 6.40 -3.88 20.84
C MET A 184 7.09 -3.62 19.49
N TRP A 185 6.39 -3.02 18.53
CA TRP A 185 6.96 -2.65 17.25
C TRP A 185 7.52 -1.23 17.29
N PRO A 186 8.69 -0.99 16.65
CA PRO A 186 9.31 0.34 16.62
C PRO A 186 8.52 1.37 15.79
N ILE A 187 7.43 0.94 15.15
CA ILE A 187 6.55 1.73 14.28
C ILE A 187 5.10 1.42 14.61
N SER A 188 4.20 2.38 14.36
CA SER A 188 2.76 2.22 14.55
C SER A 188 2.22 0.99 13.80
N ASP A 189 1.62 0.05 14.54
CA ASP A 189 1.00 -1.17 13.99
C ASP A 189 -0.20 -0.84 13.10
N ALA A 190 -1.03 0.14 13.49
CA ALA A 190 -2.12 0.65 12.67
C ALA A 190 -1.59 1.34 11.40
N GLY A 191 -0.47 2.07 11.51
CA GLY A 191 0.22 2.69 10.40
C GLY A 191 0.76 1.65 9.41
N LEU A 192 1.36 0.57 9.91
CA LEU A 192 1.77 -0.58 9.10
C LEU A 192 0.58 -1.21 8.37
N GLY A 193 -0.56 -1.37 9.04
CA GLY A 193 -1.80 -1.82 8.42
C GLY A 193 -2.24 -0.88 7.29
N ALA A 194 -2.20 0.44 7.50
CA ALA A 194 -2.54 1.41 6.46
C ALA A 194 -1.60 1.30 5.24
N THR A 195 -0.30 1.18 5.47
CA THR A 195 0.70 0.99 4.40
C THR A 195 0.46 -0.31 3.63
N ALA A 196 0.16 -1.40 4.32
CA ALA A 196 -0.20 -2.65 3.69
C ALA A 196 -1.44 -2.54 2.82
N TYR A 197 -2.54 -1.99 3.34
CA TYR A 197 -3.77 -1.80 2.57
C TYR A 197 -3.54 -0.88 1.35
N THR A 198 -2.66 0.12 1.43
CA THR A 198 -2.24 0.90 0.25
C THR A 198 -1.63 -0.01 -0.82
N PHE A 199 -0.67 -0.86 -0.46
CA PHE A 199 -0.04 -1.77 -1.41
C PHE A 199 -1.01 -2.82 -1.95
N GLU A 200 -1.85 -3.42 -1.11
CA GLU A 200 -2.90 -4.36 -1.53
C GLU A 200 -3.82 -3.73 -2.56
N MET A 201 -4.28 -2.51 -2.28
CA MET A 201 -5.16 -1.77 -3.15
C MET A 201 -4.49 -1.44 -4.49
N LEU A 202 -3.24 -0.95 -4.48
CA LEU A 202 -2.47 -0.67 -5.71
C LEU A 202 -2.23 -1.95 -6.52
N MET A 203 -1.84 -3.05 -5.88
CA MET A 203 -1.66 -4.34 -6.55
C MET A 203 -2.97 -4.89 -7.07
N ALA A 204 -4.08 -4.76 -6.34
CA ALA A 204 -5.40 -5.20 -6.77
C ALA A 204 -5.91 -4.42 -7.98
N TRP A 205 -5.49 -3.16 -8.18
CA TRP A 205 -5.72 -2.41 -9.42
C TRP A 205 -4.82 -2.84 -10.58
N MET A 206 -3.67 -3.44 -10.31
CA MET A 206 -2.70 -3.83 -11.32
C MET A 206 -3.14 -5.08 -12.11
N GLY A 207 -3.03 -4.98 -13.44
CA GLY A 207 -3.19 -6.11 -14.35
C GLY A 207 -4.61 -6.39 -14.84
N GLY A 208 -4.74 -7.38 -15.72
CA GLY A 208 -5.99 -7.80 -16.35
C GLY A 208 -6.49 -9.17 -15.88
N GLN A 209 -7.44 -9.74 -16.60
CA GLN A 209 -8.05 -11.04 -16.30
C GLN A 209 -7.08 -12.23 -16.41
N THR A 210 -5.95 -12.05 -17.10
CA THR A 210 -4.92 -13.08 -17.27
C THR A 210 -3.73 -12.91 -16.33
N ARG A 211 -3.80 -12.01 -15.34
CA ARG A 211 -2.64 -11.68 -14.48
C ARG A 211 -2.10 -12.87 -13.70
N TRP A 212 -2.97 -13.80 -13.32
CA TRP A 212 -2.59 -15.06 -12.66
C TRP A 212 -1.54 -15.83 -13.47
N ARG A 213 -1.56 -15.73 -14.81
CA ARG A 213 -0.58 -16.34 -15.72
C ARG A 213 0.52 -15.39 -16.16
N THR A 214 0.17 -14.14 -16.48
CA THR A 214 1.10 -13.20 -17.13
C THR A 214 1.99 -12.44 -16.14
N MET A 215 1.61 -12.40 -14.87
CA MET A 215 2.30 -11.66 -13.80
C MET A 215 2.39 -12.48 -12.50
N PRO A 216 2.97 -13.71 -12.51
CA PRO A 216 3.02 -14.56 -11.34
C PRO A 216 3.82 -13.94 -10.18
N TRP A 217 4.84 -13.13 -10.49
CA TRP A 217 5.64 -12.43 -9.49
C TRP A 217 4.78 -11.49 -8.63
N MET A 218 3.81 -10.80 -9.23
CA MET A 218 2.97 -9.82 -8.55
C MET A 218 1.91 -10.51 -7.70
N VAL A 219 1.31 -11.57 -8.23
CA VAL A 219 0.37 -12.42 -7.48
C VAL A 219 1.08 -13.06 -6.27
N THR A 220 2.33 -13.52 -6.46
CA THR A 220 3.16 -14.03 -5.35
C THR A 220 3.43 -12.96 -4.30
N PHE A 221 3.80 -11.73 -4.71
CA PHE A 221 4.05 -10.64 -3.77
C PHE A 221 2.78 -10.22 -3.02
N PHE A 222 1.65 -10.18 -3.70
CA PHE A 222 0.33 -9.92 -3.11
C PHE A 222 0.00 -10.97 -2.03
N PHE A 223 0.26 -12.24 -2.30
CA PHE A 223 0.10 -13.31 -1.30
C PHE A 223 1.04 -13.19 -0.10
N ILE A 224 2.33 -12.92 -0.35
CA ILE A 224 3.34 -12.71 0.69
C ILE A 224 2.99 -11.50 1.56
N LEU A 225 2.27 -10.53 1.02
CA LEU A 225 1.79 -9.39 1.80
C LEU A 225 0.54 -9.78 2.60
N VAL A 226 -0.49 -10.33 1.97
CA VAL A 226 -1.80 -10.59 2.62
C VAL A 226 -1.73 -11.68 3.68
N VAL A 227 -1.04 -12.80 3.44
CA VAL A 227 -1.10 -13.96 4.37
C VAL A 227 -0.41 -13.67 5.71
N PRO A 228 0.85 -13.18 5.76
CA PRO A 228 1.47 -12.82 7.02
C PRO A 228 0.68 -11.75 7.78
N LEU A 229 0.16 -10.74 7.07
CA LEU A 229 -0.67 -9.71 7.69
C LEU A 229 -2.00 -10.25 8.23
N GLY A 230 -2.63 -11.16 7.50
CA GLY A 230 -3.81 -11.88 7.96
C GLY A 230 -3.53 -12.67 9.24
N ILE A 231 -2.42 -13.40 9.28
CA ILE A 231 -1.96 -14.13 10.47
C ILE A 231 -1.72 -13.16 11.63
N THR A 232 -0.98 -12.06 11.40
CA THR A 232 -0.74 -11.04 12.42
C THR A 232 -2.04 -10.44 12.93
N SER A 233 -3.00 -10.14 12.05
CA SER A 233 -4.31 -9.62 12.44
C SER A 233 -5.08 -10.61 13.33
N ILE A 234 -5.06 -11.91 13.02
CA ILE A 234 -5.70 -12.95 13.84
C ILE A 234 -5.03 -13.01 15.21
N VAL A 235 -3.69 -13.01 15.25
CA VAL A 235 -2.92 -13.03 16.51
C VAL A 235 -3.25 -11.82 17.37
N LEU A 236 -3.26 -10.60 16.80
CA LEU A 236 -3.58 -9.38 17.54
C LEU A 236 -5.01 -9.40 18.10
N VAL A 237 -5.99 -9.93 17.35
CA VAL A 237 -7.36 -10.12 17.84
C VAL A 237 -7.43 -11.11 19.00
N ILE A 238 -6.65 -12.20 18.97
CA ILE A 238 -6.59 -13.18 20.06
C ILE A 238 -5.92 -12.57 21.31
N LEU A 239 -4.89 -11.73 21.14
CA LEU A 239 -4.16 -11.10 22.24
C LEU A 239 -4.98 -10.01 22.96
N GLN A 240 -5.95 -9.38 22.28
CA GLN A 240 -6.83 -8.37 22.88
C GLN A 240 -7.51 -8.84 24.18
N PRO A 241 -8.30 -9.94 24.20
CA PRO A 241 -8.91 -10.44 25.43
C PRO A 241 -7.92 -11.16 26.36
N LEU A 242 -6.93 -11.88 25.83
CA LEU A 242 -6.07 -12.75 26.63
C LEU A 242 -4.97 -12.00 27.37
N VAL A 243 -4.38 -10.98 26.74
CA VAL A 243 -3.22 -10.26 27.27
C VAL A 243 -3.59 -8.84 27.67
N VAL A 244 -4.34 -8.13 26.83
CA VAL A 244 -4.70 -6.71 27.11
C VAL A 244 -5.93 -6.61 28.03
N GLY A 245 -6.82 -7.60 28.00
CA GLY A 245 -8.07 -7.59 28.76
C GLY A 245 -9.13 -6.60 28.23
N HIS A 246 -8.93 -6.08 27.01
CA HIS A 246 -9.80 -5.09 26.39
C HIS A 246 -10.02 -5.40 24.91
N TRP A 247 -11.16 -4.96 24.38
CA TRP A 247 -11.53 -5.13 22.98
C TRP A 247 -11.45 -3.80 22.23
N CYS A 248 -11.10 -3.88 20.95
CA CYS A 248 -11.05 -2.73 20.05
C CYS A 248 -12.01 -2.94 18.88
N SER A 249 -13.11 -2.17 18.81
CA SER A 249 -14.15 -2.36 17.78
C SER A 249 -13.61 -2.17 16.37
N ILE A 250 -12.78 -1.13 16.18
CA ILE A 250 -12.22 -0.81 14.87
C ILE A 250 -11.21 -1.89 14.46
N CYS A 251 -10.42 -2.41 15.39
CA CYS A 251 -9.46 -3.48 15.13
C CYS A 251 -10.16 -4.78 14.72
N LEU A 252 -11.30 -5.11 15.36
CA LEU A 252 -12.15 -6.21 14.95
C LEU A 252 -12.72 -5.98 13.55
N GLY A 253 -13.17 -4.75 13.24
CA GLY A 253 -13.61 -4.36 11.91
C GLY A 253 -12.53 -4.58 10.84
N THR A 254 -11.30 -4.13 11.10
CA THR A 254 -10.16 -4.38 10.18
C THR A 254 -9.83 -5.87 10.04
N ALA A 255 -9.96 -6.65 11.12
CA ALA A 255 -9.71 -8.09 11.07
C ALA A 255 -10.77 -8.82 10.22
N VAL A 256 -12.05 -8.42 10.34
CA VAL A 256 -13.13 -8.96 9.49
C VAL A 256 -12.88 -8.64 8.03
N VAL A 257 -12.51 -7.39 7.71
CA VAL A 257 -12.15 -6.99 6.34
C VAL A 257 -11.05 -7.89 5.78
N MET A 258 -9.96 -8.08 6.52
CA MET A 258 -8.85 -8.93 6.12
C MET A 258 -9.27 -10.39 5.93
N LEU A 259 -10.05 -10.96 6.86
CA LEU A 259 -10.54 -12.34 6.77
C LEU A 259 -11.39 -12.58 5.52
N VAL A 260 -12.24 -11.61 5.14
CA VAL A 260 -13.06 -11.70 3.93
C VAL A 260 -12.21 -11.61 2.66
N MET A 261 -11.07 -10.92 2.68
CA MET A 261 -10.17 -10.80 1.53
C MET A 261 -9.35 -12.07 1.26
N ILE A 262 -9.02 -12.86 2.29
CA ILE A 262 -8.15 -14.05 2.17
C ILE A 262 -8.62 -15.05 1.09
N PRO A 263 -9.90 -15.47 1.02
CA PRO A 263 -10.35 -16.42 0.00
C PRO A 263 -10.05 -15.94 -1.43
N PHE A 264 -10.35 -14.67 -1.74
CA PHE A 264 -10.11 -14.10 -3.06
C PHE A 264 -8.62 -14.10 -3.43
N THR A 265 -7.74 -13.81 -2.46
CA THR A 265 -6.28 -13.88 -2.68
C THR A 265 -5.77 -15.31 -2.88
N VAL A 266 -6.31 -16.28 -2.12
CA VAL A 266 -5.90 -17.68 -2.22
C VAL A 266 -6.29 -18.26 -3.57
N ASP A 267 -7.50 -17.96 -4.06
CA ASP A 267 -7.98 -18.46 -5.34
C ASP A 267 -7.10 -18.02 -6.51
N GLU A 268 -6.64 -16.76 -6.51
CA GLU A 268 -5.73 -16.26 -7.55
C GLU A 268 -4.34 -16.92 -7.51
N VAL A 269 -3.84 -17.24 -6.32
CA VAL A 269 -2.52 -17.87 -6.13
C VAL A 269 -2.55 -19.36 -6.47
N VAL A 270 -3.62 -20.05 -6.12
CA VAL A 270 -3.82 -21.46 -6.50
C VAL A 270 -3.93 -21.58 -8.02
N ALA A 271 -4.68 -20.69 -8.66
CA ALA A 271 -4.76 -20.61 -10.12
C ALA A 271 -3.39 -20.37 -10.77
N MET A 272 -2.57 -19.49 -10.19
CA MET A 272 -1.19 -19.25 -10.64
C MET A 272 -0.31 -20.51 -10.47
N GLY A 273 -0.37 -21.18 -9.32
CA GLY A 273 0.50 -22.35 -9.04
C GLY A 273 0.16 -23.62 -9.82
N GLN A 274 -1.04 -23.69 -10.42
CA GLN A 274 -1.45 -24.80 -11.29
C GLN A 274 -0.89 -24.69 -12.72
N PHE A 275 -0.29 -23.56 -13.09
CA PHE A 275 0.26 -23.27 -14.41
C PHE A 275 1.78 -23.23 -14.40
#